data_AF-A0A7C0UM29-F1
#
_entry.id   AF-A0A7C0UM29-F1
#
_cell.length_a   1.000
_cell.length_b   1.000
_cell.length_c   1.000
_cell.angle_alpha   90.00
_cell.angle_beta   90.00
_cell.angle_gamma   90.00
#
_symmetry.space_group_name_H-M   'P 1'
#
loop_
_entity.id
_entity.type
_entity.pdbx_description
1 polymer ?
#
loop_
_entity_poly.entity_id
_entity_poly.type
_entity_poly.pdbx_seq_one_letter_code
_entity_poly.pdbx_strand_id
1 'polypeptide(L)'
;MKKLLFFTIFLTMFFLFFAAHQVNAATEFISTIKESAGDYSSLYDWEAAINTDLTATSTRVFTASSTTGTVSDGATITGSVSTSTKATVKHNSATSSQILVENIRDILTGTSTFSNTTSTVTGAGTLFTSELVNND
;
A
#
# COMPACT_ATOMS: atom_id res chain seq x y z
N MET A 1 21.46 40.52 -20.18
CA MET A 1 21.76 39.79 -18.93
C MET A 1 20.56 39.75 -17.98
N LYS A 2 19.96 40.89 -17.57
CA LYS A 2 18.79 40.91 -16.65
C LYS A 2 17.59 40.05 -17.11
N LYS A 3 17.23 40.08 -18.40
CA LYS A 3 16.13 39.27 -18.95
C LYS A 3 16.37 37.75 -18.89
N LEU A 4 17.62 37.32 -19.04
CA LEU A 4 18.01 35.91 -18.95
C LEU A 4 17.98 35.42 -17.49
N LEU A 5 18.36 36.29 -16.55
CA LEU A 5 18.28 36.04 -15.10
C LEU A 5 16.82 35.92 -14.62
N PHE A 6 15.92 36.81 -15.07
CA PHE A 6 14.50 36.72 -14.74
C PHE A 6 13.85 35.46 -15.31
N PHE A 7 14.24 35.05 -16.51
CA PHE A 7 13.74 33.81 -17.13
C PHE A 7 14.20 32.56 -16.37
N THR A 8 15.45 32.53 -15.88
CA THR A 8 15.97 31.40 -15.09
C THR A 8 15.31 31.31 -13.71
N ILE A 9 15.08 32.44 -13.03
CA ILE A 9 14.36 32.45 -11.74
C ILE A 9 12.91 32.00 -11.92
N PHE A 10 12.24 32.45 -12.99
CA PHE A 10 10.87 32.02 -13.28
C PHE A 10 10.80 30.53 -13.61
N LEU A 11 11.73 30.02 -14.42
CA LEU A 11 11.79 28.60 -14.79
C LEU A 11 12.09 27.69 -13.59
N THR A 12 12.97 28.13 -12.67
CA THR A 12 13.30 27.38 -11.44
C THR A 12 12.14 27.39 -10.44
N MET A 13 11.46 28.52 -10.24
CA MET A 13 10.25 28.59 -9.42
C MET A 13 9.11 27.75 -10.00
N PHE A 14 8.96 27.73 -11.33
CA PHE A 14 7.98 26.89 -12.03
C PHE A 14 8.28 25.39 -11.84
N PHE A 15 9.55 24.98 -11.93
CA PHE A 15 9.96 23.60 -11.65
C PHE A 15 9.75 23.20 -10.18
N LEU A 16 10.01 24.10 -9.24
CA LEU A 16 9.77 23.85 -7.81
C LEU A 16 8.27 23.74 -7.47
N PHE A 17 7.39 24.43 -8.20
CA PHE A 17 5.93 24.31 -8.04
C PHE A 17 5.34 23.07 -8.72
N PHE A 18 5.91 22.61 -9.84
CA PHE A 18 5.46 21.38 -10.53
C PHE A 18 6.03 20.09 -9.92
N ALA A 19 7.09 20.18 -9.12
CA ALA A 19 7.58 19.09 -8.26
C ALA A 19 6.76 18.94 -6.96
N ALA A 20 5.52 19.45 -6.92
CA ALA A 20 4.59 19.18 -5.84
C ALA A 20 4.43 17.66 -5.69
N HIS A 21 4.84 17.15 -4.52
CA HIS A 21 4.72 15.74 -4.20
C HIS A 21 3.24 15.35 -4.26
N GLN A 22 2.92 14.27 -4.96
CA GLN A 22 1.58 13.69 -4.97
C GLN A 22 1.28 13.15 -3.56
N VAL A 23 0.66 13.98 -2.71
CA VAL A 23 0.12 13.51 -1.43
C VAL A 23 -1.13 12.71 -1.75
N ASN A 24 -0.98 11.39 -1.85
CA ASN A 24 -2.14 10.50 -1.92
C ASN A 24 -2.84 10.54 -0.56
N ALA A 25 -4.17 10.73 -0.57
CA ALA A 25 -4.96 10.56 0.64
C ALA A 25 -4.80 9.10 1.12
N ALA A 26 -4.51 8.91 2.40
CA ALA A 26 -4.49 7.58 2.99
C ALA A 26 -5.86 6.94 2.80
N THR A 27 -5.88 5.71 2.27
CA THR A 27 -7.11 4.91 2.21
C THR A 27 -7.36 4.32 3.58
N GLU A 28 -8.60 4.43 4.06
CA GLU A 28 -9.00 3.87 5.34
C GLU A 28 -8.95 2.33 5.33
N PHE A 29 -8.48 1.77 6.44
CA PHE A 29 -8.61 0.35 6.73
C PHE A 29 -9.60 0.15 7.89
N ILE A 30 -10.58 -0.72 7.69
CA ILE A 30 -11.66 -0.98 8.65
C ILE A 30 -11.48 -2.38 9.22
N SER A 31 -11.44 -2.46 10.55
CA SER A 31 -11.44 -3.73 11.30
C SER A 31 -12.59 -3.77 12.29
N THR A 32 -13.20 -4.94 12.45
CA THR A 32 -14.22 -5.18 13.47
C THR A 32 -13.61 -5.91 14.66
N ILE A 33 -13.71 -5.35 15.87
CA ILE A 33 -13.25 -5.99 17.10
C ILE A 33 -14.46 -6.55 17.86
N LYS A 34 -14.53 -7.87 18.03
CA LYS A 34 -15.65 -8.57 18.66
C LYS A 34 -15.24 -9.97 19.13
N GLU A 35 -15.79 -10.44 20.26
CA GLU A 35 -15.50 -11.78 20.82
C GLU A 35 -15.67 -12.94 19.82
N SER A 36 -16.61 -12.84 18.87
CA SER A 36 -16.74 -13.79 17.77
C SER A 36 -17.18 -13.12 16.47
N ALA A 37 -16.70 -13.66 15.35
CA ALA A 37 -16.95 -13.18 13.99
C ALA A 37 -16.50 -11.72 13.73
N GLY A 38 -15.62 -11.16 14.59
CA GLY A 38 -14.82 -9.99 14.27
C GLY A 38 -13.50 -10.39 13.59
N ASP A 39 -12.78 -9.38 13.11
CA ASP A 39 -11.41 -9.51 12.63
C ASP A 39 -10.45 -9.82 13.81
N TYR A 40 -10.71 -9.23 14.97
CA TYR A 40 -9.98 -9.48 16.22
C TYR A 40 -10.95 -9.64 17.40
N SER A 41 -10.53 -10.38 18.42
CA SER A 41 -11.31 -10.57 19.66
C SER A 41 -11.00 -9.53 20.74
N SER A 42 -9.89 -8.79 20.61
CA SER A 42 -9.45 -7.78 21.58
C SER A 42 -8.77 -6.59 20.91
N LEU A 43 -8.75 -5.45 21.62
CA LEU A 43 -7.98 -4.27 21.21
C LEU A 43 -6.46 -4.55 21.19
N TYR A 44 -5.97 -5.37 22.12
CA TYR A 44 -4.55 -5.72 22.21
C TYR A 44 -4.08 -6.46 20.95
N ASP A 45 -4.84 -7.44 20.47
CA ASP A 45 -4.50 -8.21 19.28
C ASP A 45 -4.56 -7.32 18.02
N TRP A 46 -5.56 -6.46 17.93
CA TRP A 46 -5.68 -5.48 16.84
C TRP A 46 -4.50 -4.51 16.82
N GLU A 47 -4.11 -3.92 17.96
CA GLU A 47 -2.97 -2.99 18.02
C GLU A 47 -1.66 -3.69 17.65
N ALA A 48 -1.44 -4.91 18.13
CA ALA A 48 -0.23 -5.69 17.82
C ALA A 48 -0.11 -6.01 16.32
N ALA A 49 -1.25 -6.28 15.66
CA ALA A 49 -1.27 -6.64 14.25
C ALA A 49 -1.30 -5.43 13.30
N ILE A 50 -2.06 -4.38 13.62
CA ILE A 50 -2.38 -3.30 12.67
C ILE A 50 -1.38 -2.14 12.72
N ASN A 51 -0.68 -1.90 13.83
CA ASN A 51 0.22 -0.75 14.00
C ASN A 51 1.14 -0.54 12.77
N THR A 52 0.77 0.42 11.92
CA THR A 52 1.41 0.75 10.64
C THR A 52 1.04 2.17 10.22
N ASP A 53 1.86 2.77 9.36
CA ASP A 53 1.62 4.09 8.79
C ASP A 53 0.90 3.97 7.44
N LEU A 54 -0.39 4.37 7.38
CA LEU A 54 -1.20 4.35 6.15
C LEU A 54 -0.77 5.43 5.13
N THR A 55 -0.01 6.42 5.55
CA THR A 55 0.51 7.48 4.67
C THR A 55 1.80 7.06 3.98
N ALA A 56 2.49 6.04 4.51
CA ALA A 56 3.71 5.52 3.92
C ALA A 56 3.48 5.06 2.47
N THR A 57 4.45 5.34 1.60
CA THR A 57 4.39 4.95 0.18
C THR A 57 4.35 3.44 -0.02
N SER A 58 4.93 2.69 0.93
CA SER A 58 5.00 1.23 0.96
C SER A 58 3.83 0.53 1.66
N THR A 59 2.79 1.26 2.09
CA THR A 59 1.63 0.72 2.81
C THR A 59 0.35 0.99 2.06
N ARG A 60 -0.46 -0.04 1.80
CA ARG A 60 -1.71 0.13 1.03
C ARG A 60 -2.82 -0.77 1.53
N VAL A 61 -4.03 -0.24 1.38
CA VAL A 61 -5.28 -0.99 1.53
C VAL A 61 -5.77 -1.35 0.15
N PHE A 62 -6.00 -2.64 -0.09
CA PHE A 62 -6.62 -3.13 -1.31
C PHE A 62 -8.02 -3.67 -0.98
N THR A 63 -8.96 -3.46 -1.89
CA THR A 63 -10.24 -4.18 -1.84
C THR A 63 -10.01 -5.59 -2.34
N ALA A 64 -10.22 -6.58 -1.47
CA ALA A 64 -10.13 -8.00 -1.80
C ALA A 64 -11.41 -8.42 -2.52
N SER A 65 -11.31 -8.77 -3.81
CA SER A 65 -12.43 -9.30 -4.59
C SER A 65 -12.60 -10.81 -4.40
N SER A 66 -11.52 -11.51 -4.08
CA SER A 66 -11.53 -12.91 -3.68
C SER A 66 -10.32 -13.25 -2.81
N THR A 67 -10.55 -14.16 -1.86
CA THR A 67 -9.51 -14.77 -1.02
C THR A 67 -9.68 -16.29 -1.11
N THR A 68 -8.60 -17.00 -1.43
CA THR A 68 -8.53 -18.46 -1.31
C THR A 68 -7.57 -18.84 -0.19
N GLY A 69 -8.00 -19.77 0.68
CA GLY A 69 -7.23 -20.15 1.87
C GLY A 69 -7.22 -19.07 2.96
N THR A 70 -6.29 -19.20 3.89
CA THR A 70 -6.10 -18.26 5.00
C THR A 70 -4.79 -17.51 4.80
N VAL A 71 -4.87 -16.18 4.72
CA VAL A 71 -3.70 -15.31 4.74
C VAL A 71 -3.60 -14.71 6.14
N SER A 72 -2.66 -15.20 6.94
CA SER A 72 -2.46 -14.74 8.31
C SER A 72 -1.74 -13.40 8.36
N ASP A 73 -1.96 -12.67 9.45
CA ASP A 73 -1.18 -11.48 9.81
C ASP A 73 0.32 -11.83 9.83
N GLY A 74 1.16 -10.91 9.35
CA GLY A 74 2.61 -11.08 9.21
C GLY A 74 3.05 -11.95 8.02
N ALA A 75 2.12 -12.56 7.28
CA ALA A 75 2.48 -13.38 6.12
C ALA A 75 3.23 -12.55 5.06
N THR A 76 4.28 -13.13 4.49
CA THR A 76 4.90 -12.57 3.29
C THR A 76 4.13 -13.04 2.08
N ILE A 77 3.70 -12.10 1.25
CA ILE A 77 2.99 -12.35 -0.01
C ILE A 77 3.82 -11.82 -1.18
N THR A 78 3.70 -12.48 -2.32
CA THR A 78 4.36 -12.08 -3.56
C THR A 78 3.33 -11.64 -4.58
N GLY A 79 3.60 -10.53 -5.28
CA GLY A 79 2.77 -10.09 -6.40
C GLY A 79 2.87 -11.06 -7.58
N SER A 80 1.75 -11.37 -8.22
CA SER A 80 1.73 -12.27 -9.38
C SER A 80 2.28 -11.61 -10.64
N VAL A 81 2.18 -10.27 -10.74
CA VAL A 81 2.72 -9.50 -11.88
C VAL A 81 4.25 -9.44 -11.83
N SER A 82 4.83 -9.54 -10.64
CA SER A 82 6.27 -9.67 -10.47
C SER A 82 6.60 -10.52 -9.26
N THR A 83 7.30 -11.63 -9.50
CA THR A 83 7.77 -12.55 -8.45
C THR A 83 8.80 -11.91 -7.50
N SER A 84 9.33 -10.72 -7.83
CA SER A 84 10.18 -9.92 -6.95
C SER A 84 9.38 -9.11 -5.93
N THR A 85 8.13 -8.78 -6.24
CA THR A 85 7.33 -7.87 -5.44
C THR A 85 6.89 -8.56 -4.16
N LYS A 86 7.51 -8.22 -3.06
CA LYS A 86 7.16 -8.73 -1.73
C LYS A 86 6.44 -7.66 -0.93
N ALA A 87 5.44 -8.07 -0.18
CA ALA A 87 4.78 -7.27 0.84
C ALA A 87 4.51 -8.11 2.08
N THR A 88 4.31 -7.46 3.21
CA THR A 88 3.89 -8.08 4.47
C THR A 88 2.43 -7.78 4.70
N VAL A 89 1.62 -8.81 4.95
CA VAL A 89 0.21 -8.65 5.28
C VAL A 89 0.11 -8.14 6.71
N LYS A 90 -0.54 -6.99 6.92
CA LYS A 90 -0.98 -6.59 8.26
C LYS A 90 -2.22 -7.37 8.64
N HIS A 91 -3.23 -7.34 7.78
CA HIS A 91 -4.46 -8.06 8.00
C HIS A 91 -5.28 -8.23 6.71
N ASN A 92 -5.94 -9.38 6.58
CA ASN A 92 -6.94 -9.66 5.56
C ASN A 92 -8.32 -9.74 6.23
N SER A 93 -9.04 -8.62 6.23
CA SER A 93 -10.31 -8.50 6.94
C SER A 93 -11.40 -9.32 6.26
N ALA A 94 -12.03 -10.18 7.06
CA ALA A 94 -13.22 -10.93 6.64
C ALA A 94 -14.49 -10.08 6.73
N THR A 95 -14.46 -8.97 7.49
CA THR A 95 -15.66 -8.13 7.72
C THR A 95 -15.79 -6.96 6.75
N SER A 96 -14.68 -6.46 6.21
CA SER A 96 -14.67 -5.29 5.29
C SER A 96 -14.27 -5.62 3.85
N SER A 97 -13.90 -6.86 3.55
CA SER A 97 -13.33 -7.27 2.25
C SER A 97 -12.11 -6.42 1.86
N GLN A 98 -11.28 -6.08 2.84
CA GLN A 98 -10.05 -5.31 2.66
C GLN A 98 -8.84 -6.13 3.06
N ILE A 99 -7.72 -5.91 2.37
CA ILE A 99 -6.41 -6.37 2.81
C ILE A 99 -5.47 -5.18 2.98
N LEU A 100 -4.90 -5.05 4.18
CA LEU A 100 -3.86 -4.08 4.49
C LEU A 100 -2.50 -4.76 4.38
N VAL A 101 -1.62 -4.18 3.59
CA VAL A 101 -0.25 -4.67 3.40
C VAL A 101 0.74 -3.53 3.56
N GLU A 102 1.92 -3.85 4.08
CA GLU A 102 3.03 -2.92 4.26
C GLU A 102 4.32 -3.45 3.62
N ASN A 103 5.36 -2.62 3.63
CA ASN A 103 6.68 -2.94 3.07
C ASN A 103 6.64 -3.40 1.60
N ILE A 104 5.72 -2.84 0.81
CA ILE A 104 5.65 -3.08 -0.64
C ILE A 104 6.95 -2.60 -1.28
N ARG A 105 7.66 -3.50 -1.99
CA ARG A 105 8.97 -3.22 -2.58
C ARG A 105 8.97 -2.83 -4.06
N ASP A 106 7.83 -2.96 -4.75
CA ASP A 106 7.71 -2.75 -6.19
C ASP A 106 6.35 -2.15 -6.58
N ILE A 107 6.24 -1.72 -7.85
CA ILE A 107 5.05 -1.12 -8.44
C ILE A 107 3.98 -2.19 -8.71
N LEU A 108 2.76 -1.99 -8.18
CA LEU A 108 1.58 -2.86 -8.39
C LEU A 108 0.43 -2.04 -9.00
N THR A 109 0.43 -1.81 -10.31
CA THR A 109 -0.69 -1.10 -10.95
C THR A 109 -1.80 -2.05 -11.39
N GLY A 110 -3.07 -1.74 -11.06
CA GLY A 110 -4.24 -2.47 -11.56
C GLY A 110 -4.65 -3.64 -10.66
N THR A 111 -5.20 -4.69 -11.24
CA THR A 111 -5.55 -5.92 -10.50
C THR A 111 -4.26 -6.59 -10.01
N SER A 112 -4.09 -6.63 -8.70
CA SER A 112 -2.94 -7.25 -8.05
C SER A 112 -3.37 -8.56 -7.42
N THR A 113 -2.69 -9.63 -7.79
CA THR A 113 -2.83 -10.92 -7.13
C THR A 113 -1.65 -11.10 -6.20
N PHE A 114 -1.93 -11.26 -4.92
CA PHE A 114 -0.95 -11.58 -3.90
C PHE A 114 -1.07 -13.04 -3.54
N SER A 115 0.04 -13.77 -3.51
CA SER A 115 0.00 -15.20 -3.18
C SER A 115 1.13 -15.61 -2.23
N ASN A 116 0.84 -16.63 -1.43
CA ASN A 116 1.82 -17.45 -0.73
C ASN A 116 1.67 -18.91 -1.20
N THR A 117 2.37 -19.86 -0.58
CA THR A 117 2.37 -21.27 -0.99
C THR A 117 0.97 -21.92 -0.98
N THR A 118 0.03 -21.43 -0.17
CA THR A 118 -1.28 -22.08 0.07
C THR A 118 -2.48 -21.17 -0.16
N SER A 119 -2.28 -19.89 -0.49
CA SER A 119 -3.34 -18.89 -0.44
C SER A 119 -3.10 -17.76 -1.44
N THR A 120 -4.19 -17.22 -1.96
CA THR A 120 -4.19 -16.14 -2.95
C THR A 120 -5.24 -15.11 -2.59
N VAL A 121 -4.87 -13.83 -2.65
CA VAL A 121 -5.79 -12.70 -2.54
C VAL A 121 -5.72 -11.92 -3.84
N THR A 122 -6.86 -11.75 -4.50
CA THR A 122 -6.97 -10.87 -5.68
C THR A 122 -7.66 -9.59 -5.25
N GLY A 123 -7.05 -8.46 -5.55
CA GLY A 123 -7.62 -7.16 -5.23
C GLY A 123 -7.38 -6.12 -6.32
N ALA A 124 -8.20 -5.07 -6.30
CA ALA A 124 -8.04 -3.90 -7.15
C ALA A 124 -7.61 -2.71 -6.29
N GLY A 125 -6.64 -1.96 -6.79
CA GLY A 125 -6.15 -0.73 -6.18
C GLY A 125 -5.13 -0.05 -7.09
N THR A 126 -4.98 1.26 -6.98
CA THR A 126 -4.00 2.00 -7.78
C THR A 126 -2.76 2.25 -6.92
N LEU A 127 -1.64 1.63 -7.27
CA LEU A 127 -0.33 1.99 -6.73
C LEU A 127 0.27 3.07 -7.62
N PHE A 128 0.45 4.29 -7.10
CA PHE A 128 1.30 5.28 -7.74
C PHE A 128 2.70 5.18 -7.16
N THR A 129 3.66 4.85 -8.00
CA THR A 129 5.08 5.05 -7.73
C THR A 129 5.60 6.19 -8.59
N SER A 130 5.88 7.32 -7.96
CA SER A 130 7.12 8.04 -8.22
C SER A 130 7.75 8.11 -6.84
N GLU A 131 8.79 7.37 -6.50
CA GLU A 131 10.11 7.40 -7.11
C GLU A 131 10.97 6.35 -6.37
N LEU A 132 11.37 5.29 -7.07
CA LEU A 132 12.64 4.62 -6.82
C LEU A 132 13.24 4.40 -8.21
N VAL A 133 13.64 5.51 -8.84
CA VAL A 133 14.67 5.43 -9.86
C VAL A 133 15.97 5.19 -9.10
N ASN A 134 16.46 3.96 -9.18
CA ASN A 134 17.85 3.52 -9.04
C ASN A 134 18.77 4.39 -8.17
N ASN A 135 19.11 3.90 -6.97
CA ASN A 135 20.41 4.19 -6.37
C ASN A 135 21.25 2.92 -6.44
N ASP A 136 21.74 2.63 -7.64
CA ASP A 136 23.03 1.97 -7.88
C ASP A 136 23.84 2.90 -8.80
#